data_AF-A0AAE1WPZ7-F1
#
_entry.id   AF-A0AAE1WPZ7-F1
#
_cell.length_a   1.000
_cell.length_b   1.000
_cell.length_c   1.000
_cell.angle_alpha   90.00
_cell.angle_beta   90.00
_cell.angle_gamma   90.00
#
_symmetry.space_group_name_H-M   'P 1'
#
loop_
_entity.id
_entity.type
_entity.pdbx_description
1 polymer ?
#
loop_
_entity_poly.entity_id
_entity_poly.type
_entity_poly.pdbx_seq_one_letter_code
_entity_poly.pdbx_strand_id
1 'polypeptide(L)'
;MAAAETLIQKIGKAVKEVAKTRSSEWWYTPHMAAASRAIDERIPLVDLVLEVRDARIPLSSEYLQLRKFPSSSRRVIVLNKMDLANRPRIKEWLRFFQEQKCMAFGVNSHNRENIREIASHPNIYVLDTPGVLPPNVIDDGICSKLALTGAIKDSVVGEIQLAEYFLSVLSLSNEYKKWGTLPGFETRQLLSNEGISNPDNRQKRQYPTDHTQDFIVNNVRRTLFDTVSSFSGCIENGKDLARLIEQEFEVLLKVFHLPLESEESSYCRAATKLLNLYRTGRLGHYTLDSLPSNGPALSPLL
;
A
#
# COMPACT_ATOMS: atom_id res chain seq x y z
N MET A 1 14.02 2.25 15.70
CA MET A 1 13.54 3.26 14.72
C MET A 1 14.60 3.68 13.69
N ALA A 2 15.89 3.73 14.02
CA ALA A 2 16.94 4.30 13.14
C ALA A 2 17.17 3.58 11.78
N ALA A 3 16.92 2.26 11.68
CA ALA A 3 17.15 1.56 10.41
C ALA A 3 16.00 1.66 9.41
N ALA A 4 14.75 1.56 9.86
CA ALA A 4 13.61 1.87 9.01
C ALA A 4 13.73 3.32 8.48
N GLU A 5 14.19 4.24 9.33
CA GLU A 5 14.50 5.62 8.94
C GLU A 5 15.58 5.70 7.86
N THR A 6 16.63 4.87 7.95
CA THR A 6 17.70 4.82 6.93
C THR A 6 17.17 4.33 5.58
N LEU A 7 16.30 3.31 5.57
CA LEU A 7 15.63 2.85 4.34
C LEU A 7 14.73 3.94 3.77
N ILE A 8 13.93 4.59 4.61
CA ILE A 8 13.05 5.70 4.23
C ILE A 8 13.86 6.82 3.57
N GLN A 9 14.99 7.24 4.18
CA GLN A 9 15.86 8.27 3.63
C GLN A 9 16.49 7.87 2.28
N LYS A 10 16.93 6.62 2.14
CA LYS A 10 17.47 6.11 0.87
C LYS A 10 16.42 6.18 -0.24
N ILE A 11 15.21 5.69 0.03
CA ILE A 11 14.09 5.70 -0.92
C ILE A 11 13.69 7.14 -1.25
N GLY A 12 13.51 7.99 -0.24
CA GLY A 12 13.16 9.39 -0.40
C GLY A 12 14.18 10.16 -1.24
N LYS A 13 15.47 9.93 -1.03
CA LYS A 13 16.55 10.51 -1.84
C LYS A 13 16.46 10.06 -3.30
N ALA A 14 16.30 8.77 -3.57
CA ALA A 14 16.17 8.25 -4.93
C ALA A 14 15.00 8.91 -5.68
N VAL A 15 13.83 8.98 -5.03
CA VAL A 15 12.64 9.63 -5.56
C VAL A 15 12.88 11.14 -5.82
N LYS A 16 13.46 11.85 -4.86
CA LYS A 16 13.74 13.30 -4.97
C LYS A 16 14.73 13.63 -6.09
N GLU A 17 15.75 12.80 -6.32
CA GLU A 17 16.71 13.02 -7.40
C GLU A 17 16.07 12.85 -8.79
N VAL A 18 15.21 11.85 -8.96
CA VAL A 18 14.43 11.69 -10.19
C VAL A 18 13.43 12.85 -10.39
N ALA A 19 12.82 13.33 -9.31
CA ALA A 19 11.90 14.47 -9.37
C ALA A 19 12.57 15.80 -9.75
N LYS A 20 13.84 16.02 -9.34
CA LYS A 20 14.62 17.22 -9.71
C LYS A 20 15.06 17.21 -11.16
N THR A 21 15.38 16.03 -11.69
CA THR A 21 15.78 15.87 -13.08
C THR A 21 14.53 15.93 -13.98
N ARG A 22 14.15 17.15 -14.39
CA ARG A 22 13.02 17.42 -15.31
C ARG A 22 13.12 16.71 -16.67
N SER A 23 14.26 16.07 -16.94
CA SER A 23 14.54 15.26 -18.13
C SER A 23 14.19 13.78 -17.96
N SER A 24 13.79 13.32 -16.77
CA SER A 24 13.32 11.96 -16.60
C SER A 24 11.92 11.83 -17.20
N GLU A 25 11.79 11.03 -18.26
CA GLU A 25 10.51 10.73 -18.95
C GLU A 25 9.40 10.25 -18.00
N TRP A 26 9.76 9.87 -16.77
CA TRP A 26 8.89 9.15 -15.84
C TRP A 26 8.25 10.00 -14.74
N TRP A 27 8.81 11.17 -14.39
CA TRP A 27 8.34 11.89 -13.20
C TRP A 27 7.17 12.85 -13.49
N TYR A 28 7.34 13.71 -14.49
CA TYR A 28 6.34 14.70 -14.88
C TYR A 28 6.17 14.68 -16.39
N THR A 29 5.29 13.79 -16.84
CA THR A 29 5.01 13.61 -18.27
C THR A 29 4.22 14.81 -18.81
N PRO A 30 4.28 15.07 -20.14
CA PRO A 30 3.37 16.01 -20.79
C PRO A 30 1.88 15.71 -20.51
N HIS A 31 1.51 14.43 -20.31
CA HIS A 31 0.16 14.02 -19.94
C HIS A 31 -0.22 14.49 -18.53
N MET A 32 0.68 14.35 -17.54
CA MET A 32 0.45 14.82 -16.17
C MET A 32 0.41 16.35 -16.10
N ALA A 33 1.18 17.03 -16.96
CA ALA A 33 1.12 18.48 -17.11
C ALA A 33 -0.21 18.94 -17.72
N ALA A 34 -0.68 18.25 -18.76
CA ALA A 34 -1.98 18.51 -19.36
C ALA A 34 -3.13 18.25 -18.36
N ALA A 35 -3.06 17.16 -17.59
CA ALA A 35 -4.02 16.84 -16.54
C ALA A 35 -4.06 17.91 -15.44
N SER A 36 -2.90 18.37 -14.97
CA SER A 36 -2.82 19.40 -13.94
C SER A 36 -3.43 20.73 -14.43
N ARG A 37 -3.10 21.16 -15.66
CA ARG A 37 -3.70 22.35 -16.28
C ARG A 37 -5.22 22.23 -16.44
N ALA A 38 -5.69 21.08 -16.93
CA ALA A 38 -7.11 20.84 -17.12
C ALA A 38 -7.88 20.88 -15.79
N ILE A 39 -7.28 20.39 -14.70
CA ILE A 39 -7.86 20.49 -13.35
C ILE A 39 -7.91 21.94 -12.89
N ASP A 40 -6.82 22.69 -13.02
CA ASP A 40 -6.77 24.10 -12.62
C ASP A 40 -7.83 24.96 -13.35
N GLU A 41 -8.07 24.69 -14.63
CA GLU A 41 -9.08 25.36 -15.45
C GLU A 41 -10.53 24.95 -15.11
N ARG A 42 -10.74 23.72 -14.63
CA ARG A 42 -12.09 23.14 -14.44
C ARG A 42 -12.60 23.23 -13.00
N ILE A 43 -11.73 23.30 -12.00
CA ILE A 43 -12.15 23.45 -10.58
C ILE A 43 -13.13 24.62 -10.37
N PRO A 44 -12.93 25.81 -10.97
CA PRO A 44 -13.88 26.92 -10.82
C PRO A 44 -15.28 26.67 -11.42
N LEU A 45 -15.42 25.64 -12.26
CA LEU A 45 -16.66 25.34 -12.99
C LEU A 45 -17.54 24.29 -12.29
N VAL A 46 -17.06 23.69 -11.19
CA VAL A 46 -17.75 22.59 -10.51
C VAL A 46 -18.24 22.97 -9.12
N ASP A 47 -19.41 22.45 -8.75
CA ASP A 47 -19.99 22.61 -7.41
C ASP A 47 -19.26 21.75 -6.35
N LEU A 48 -18.69 20.63 -6.79
CA LEU A 48 -18.10 19.59 -5.96
C LEU A 48 -16.79 19.07 -6.55
N VAL A 49 -15.78 18.86 -5.70
CA VAL A 49 -14.54 18.15 -6.06
C VAL A 49 -14.50 16.82 -5.31
N LEU A 50 -14.45 15.73 -6.07
CA LEU A 50 -14.17 14.38 -5.54
C LEU A 50 -12.66 14.12 -5.55
N GLU A 51 -12.01 14.21 -4.39
CA GLU A 51 -10.59 13.93 -4.25
C GLU A 51 -10.37 12.44 -3.94
N VAL A 52 -9.95 11.66 -4.95
CA VAL A 52 -9.68 10.23 -4.79
C VAL A 52 -8.27 10.01 -4.25
N ARG A 53 -8.19 9.36 -3.09
CA ARG A 53 -6.94 9.02 -2.39
C ARG A 53 -6.82 7.50 -2.20
N ASP A 54 -5.62 7.00 -1.96
CA ASP A 54 -5.39 5.59 -1.62
C ASP A 54 -5.62 5.38 -0.13
N ALA A 55 -6.54 4.50 0.23
CA ALA A 55 -6.92 4.20 1.61
C ALA A 55 -5.76 3.62 2.44
N ARG A 56 -4.72 3.08 1.79
CA ARG A 56 -3.50 2.62 2.47
C ARG A 56 -2.63 3.80 2.92
N ILE A 57 -2.78 4.98 2.32
CA ILE A 57 -2.07 6.21 2.66
C ILE A 57 -2.93 7.48 2.52
N PRO A 58 -3.94 7.67 3.39
CA PRO A 58 -4.92 8.75 3.25
C PRO A 58 -4.35 10.18 3.23
N LEU A 59 -3.18 10.43 3.82
CA LEU A 59 -2.50 11.73 3.77
C LEU A 59 -1.40 11.76 2.72
N SER A 60 -0.58 10.71 2.63
CA SER A 60 0.57 10.72 1.72
C SER A 60 0.14 10.73 0.24
N SER A 61 -1.06 10.25 -0.09
CA SER A 61 -1.63 10.36 -1.44
C SER A 61 -2.48 11.62 -1.67
N GLU A 62 -2.45 12.61 -0.78
CA GLU A 62 -3.11 13.90 -1.00
C GLU A 62 -2.51 14.62 -2.21
N TYR A 63 -3.35 15.29 -2.99
CA TYR A 63 -2.89 16.20 -4.04
C TYR A 63 -2.83 17.65 -3.54
N LEU A 64 -1.65 18.08 -3.10
CA LEU A 64 -1.45 19.39 -2.46
C LEU A 64 -1.86 20.60 -3.29
N GLN A 65 -1.83 20.53 -4.63
CA GLN A 65 -2.22 21.69 -5.45
C GLN A 65 -3.70 22.05 -5.25
N LEU A 66 -4.54 21.09 -4.84
CA LEU A 66 -5.93 21.38 -4.47
C LEU A 66 -6.04 22.34 -3.28
N ARG A 67 -5.00 22.50 -2.45
CA ARG A 67 -5.02 23.46 -1.33
C ARG A 67 -4.98 24.93 -1.80
N LYS A 68 -4.63 25.19 -3.06
CA LYS A 68 -4.59 26.54 -3.64
C LYS A 68 -5.98 27.09 -3.96
N PHE A 69 -6.96 26.20 -4.14
CA PHE A 69 -8.32 26.59 -4.48
C PHE A 69 -9.10 26.88 -3.19
N PRO A 70 -9.73 28.05 -3.06
CA PRO A 70 -10.57 28.36 -1.91
C PRO A 70 -11.73 27.36 -1.81
N SER A 71 -12.25 27.18 -0.61
CA SER A 71 -13.32 26.23 -0.25
C SER A 71 -14.67 26.41 -0.95
N SER A 72 -14.76 27.24 -2.00
CA SER A 72 -15.97 27.46 -2.77
C SER A 72 -16.50 26.18 -3.41
N SER A 73 -15.61 25.24 -3.76
CA SER A 73 -16.00 23.89 -4.19
C SER A 73 -16.03 22.98 -2.97
N ARG A 74 -17.22 22.45 -2.65
CA ARG A 74 -17.36 21.46 -1.58
C ARG A 74 -16.45 20.28 -1.92
N ARG A 75 -15.50 19.93 -1.04
CA ARG A 75 -14.55 18.83 -1.26
C ARG A 75 -15.05 17.57 -0.56
N VAL A 76 -15.09 16.46 -1.29
CA VAL A 76 -15.35 15.13 -0.74
C VAL A 76 -14.12 14.26 -0.96
N ILE A 77 -13.60 13.69 0.12
CA ILE A 77 -12.45 12.78 0.08
C ILE A 77 -12.97 11.35 -0.14
N VAL A 78 -12.45 10.68 -1.15
CA VAL A 78 -12.79 9.28 -1.45
C VAL A 78 -11.55 8.43 -1.23
N LEU A 79 -11.52 7.69 -0.12
CA LEU A 79 -10.46 6.74 0.21
C LEU A 79 -10.70 5.43 -0.55
N ASN A 80 -10.16 5.34 -1.76
CA ASN A 80 -10.27 4.17 -2.62
C ASN A 80 -9.32 3.04 -2.20
N LYS A 81 -9.59 1.80 -2.62
CA LYS A 81 -8.86 0.58 -2.23
C LYS A 81 -9.01 0.27 -0.73
N MET A 82 -10.18 0.57 -0.16
CA MET A 82 -10.46 0.29 1.25
C MET A 82 -10.33 -1.20 1.60
N ASP A 83 -10.51 -2.08 0.60
CA ASP A 83 -10.35 -3.53 0.66
C ASP A 83 -8.90 -3.97 0.83
N LEU A 84 -7.92 -3.10 0.59
CA LEU A 84 -6.49 -3.36 0.83
C LEU A 84 -5.97 -2.71 2.12
N ALA A 85 -6.81 -1.94 2.80
CA ALA A 85 -6.44 -1.09 3.93
C ALA A 85 -6.93 -1.66 5.27
N ASN A 86 -6.25 -1.30 6.36
CA ASN A 86 -6.60 -1.80 7.69
C ASN A 86 -7.96 -1.21 8.13
N ARG A 87 -8.99 -2.06 8.27
CA ARG A 87 -10.37 -1.60 8.53
C ARG A 87 -10.54 -0.76 9.80
N PRO A 88 -9.99 -1.13 10.97
CA PRO A 88 -9.95 -0.25 12.13
C PRO A 88 -9.34 1.13 11.84
N ARG A 89 -8.16 1.19 11.20
CA ARG A 89 -7.51 2.46 10.86
C ARG A 89 -8.33 3.29 9.88
N ILE A 90 -9.02 2.68 8.91
CA ILE A 90 -9.93 3.42 8.02
C ILE A 90 -11.05 4.10 8.79
N LYS A 91 -11.64 3.45 9.79
CA LYS A 91 -12.67 4.09 10.64
C LYS A 91 -12.11 5.29 11.39
N GLU A 92 -10.88 5.19 11.90
CA GLU A 92 -10.17 6.29 12.55
C GLU A 92 -9.92 7.45 11.58
N TRP A 93 -9.48 7.17 10.35
CA TRP A 93 -9.28 8.18 9.31
C TRP A 93 -10.57 8.87 8.89
N LEU A 94 -11.66 8.12 8.69
CA LEU A 94 -12.96 8.71 8.34
C LEU A 94 -13.47 9.63 9.46
N ARG A 95 -13.32 9.22 10.73
CA ARG A 95 -13.65 10.07 11.88
C ARG A 95 -12.77 11.32 11.91
N PHE A 96 -11.46 11.18 11.70
CA PHE A 96 -10.55 12.32 11.65
C PHE A 96 -10.99 13.33 10.60
N PHE A 97 -11.29 12.91 9.36
CA PHE A 97 -11.76 13.83 8.32
C PHE A 97 -13.10 14.49 8.68
N GLN A 98 -14.02 13.73 9.29
CA GLN A 98 -15.29 14.27 9.77
C GLN A 98 -15.09 15.35 10.84
N GLU A 99 -14.16 15.15 11.77
CA GLU A 99 -13.78 16.14 12.79
C GLU A 99 -13.13 17.39 12.17
N GLN A 100 -12.44 17.24 11.04
CA GLN A 100 -11.94 18.37 10.22
C GLN A 100 -13.03 19.03 9.36
N LYS A 101 -14.30 18.66 9.52
CA LYS A 101 -15.43 19.10 8.67
C LYS A 101 -15.27 18.74 7.19
N CYS A 102 -14.46 17.73 6.86
CA CYS A 102 -14.38 17.14 5.53
C CYS A 102 -15.35 15.97 5.42
N MET A 103 -16.13 15.92 4.33
CA MET A 103 -16.87 14.72 3.98
C MET A 103 -15.91 13.68 3.41
N ALA A 104 -15.91 12.47 3.96
CA ALA A 104 -15.01 11.40 3.53
C ALA A 104 -15.73 10.04 3.46
N PHE A 105 -15.41 9.25 2.43
CA PHE A 105 -15.95 7.91 2.23
C PHE A 105 -14.83 6.92 1.93
N GLY A 106 -14.93 5.72 2.50
CA GLY A 106 -14.09 4.58 2.11
C GLY A 106 -14.80 3.78 1.03
N VAL A 107 -14.11 3.47 -0.08
CA VAL A 107 -14.67 2.67 -1.17
C VAL A 107 -13.68 1.65 -1.72
N ASN A 108 -14.22 0.59 -2.31
CA ASN A 108 -13.53 -0.20 -3.31
C ASN A 108 -14.12 0.14 -4.69
N SER A 109 -13.36 0.81 -5.57
CA SER A 109 -13.83 1.19 -6.90
C SER A 109 -14.13 0.02 -7.83
N HIS A 110 -13.63 -1.19 -7.51
CA HIS A 110 -14.01 -2.41 -8.22
C HIS A 110 -15.35 -2.98 -7.74
N ASN A 111 -15.86 -2.52 -6.61
CA ASN A 111 -17.19 -2.86 -6.11
C ASN A 111 -18.21 -1.78 -6.49
N ARG A 112 -19.10 -2.11 -7.44
CA ARG A 112 -20.15 -1.20 -7.94
C ARG A 112 -21.11 -0.72 -6.85
N GLU A 113 -21.33 -1.51 -5.80
CA GLU A 113 -22.24 -1.14 -4.71
C GLU A 113 -21.67 0.03 -3.89
N ASN A 114 -20.36 0.00 -3.58
CA ASN A 114 -19.69 1.09 -2.87
C ASN A 114 -19.73 2.42 -3.65
N ILE A 115 -19.65 2.37 -4.98
CA ILE A 115 -19.73 3.57 -5.82
C ILE A 115 -21.17 4.12 -5.86
N ARG A 116 -22.18 3.25 -5.86
CA ARG A 116 -23.58 3.66 -5.83
C ARG A 116 -23.95 4.44 -4.57
N GLU A 117 -23.37 4.10 -3.42
CA GLU A 117 -23.60 4.84 -2.17
C GLU A 117 -23.20 6.32 -2.30
N ILE A 118 -22.15 6.63 -3.07
CA ILE A 118 -21.69 8.01 -3.31
C ILE A 118 -22.51 8.72 -4.39
N ALA A 119 -22.87 8.01 -5.46
CA ALA A 119 -23.43 8.62 -6.67
C ALA A 119 -24.96 8.52 -6.80
N SER A 120 -25.66 7.87 -5.86
CA SER A 120 -27.10 7.58 -6.02
C SER A 120 -28.00 8.77 -5.77
N HIS A 121 -27.73 9.60 -4.76
CA HIS A 121 -28.60 10.72 -4.40
C HIS A 121 -27.79 11.86 -3.74
N PRO A 122 -27.83 13.10 -4.27
CA PRO A 122 -28.47 13.52 -5.52
C PRO A 122 -27.75 12.99 -6.77
N ASN A 123 -28.37 13.10 -7.95
CA ASN A 123 -27.69 12.81 -9.21
C ASN A 123 -26.46 13.73 -9.37
N ILE A 124 -25.28 13.14 -9.60
CA ILE A 124 -24.04 13.88 -9.82
C ILE A 124 -23.66 13.77 -11.30
N TYR A 125 -23.37 14.92 -11.93
CA TYR A 125 -22.72 14.96 -13.24
C TYR A 125 -21.21 15.02 -13.02
N VAL A 126 -20.48 14.12 -13.67
CA VAL A 126 -19.01 14.04 -13.55
C VAL A 126 -18.39 14.63 -14.80
N LEU A 127 -17.50 15.62 -14.63
CA LEU A 127 -16.64 16.05 -15.71
C LEU A 127 -15.59 14.97 -15.98
N ASP A 128 -15.65 14.36 -17.16
CA ASP A 128 -14.76 13.26 -17.54
C ASP A 128 -13.37 13.79 -17.89
N THR A 129 -12.55 13.98 -16.86
CA THR A 129 -11.13 14.33 -16.99
C THR A 129 -10.31 13.56 -15.97
N PRO A 130 -10.31 12.23 -16.01
CA PRO A 130 -9.41 11.46 -15.19
C PRO A 130 -7.98 11.78 -15.65
N GLY A 131 -7.23 12.44 -14.79
CA GLY A 131 -5.83 12.75 -14.99
C GLY A 131 -4.99 12.04 -13.94
N VAL A 132 -3.93 11.34 -14.36
CA VAL A 132 -2.90 10.93 -13.41
C VAL A 132 -2.15 12.19 -12.99
N LEU A 133 -2.20 12.50 -11.71
CA LEU A 133 -1.55 13.68 -11.13
C LEU A 133 -0.14 13.35 -10.65
N PRO A 134 0.80 14.31 -10.70
CA PRO A 134 2.10 14.13 -10.09
C PRO A 134 1.97 13.89 -8.59
N PRO A 135 2.64 12.86 -8.04
CA PRO A 135 2.73 12.67 -6.61
C PRO A 135 3.52 13.83 -5.97
N ASN A 136 3.18 14.15 -4.72
CA ASN A 136 3.90 15.17 -3.95
C ASN A 136 5.16 14.57 -3.31
N VAL A 137 6.31 15.19 -3.57
CA VAL A 137 7.63 14.77 -3.06
C VAL A 137 8.12 15.77 -2.01
N ILE A 138 7.59 15.66 -0.79
CA ILE A 138 7.89 16.62 0.28
C ILE A 138 8.95 16.03 1.20
N ASP A 139 8.59 14.93 1.86
CA ASP A 139 9.43 14.21 2.80
C ASP A 139 9.67 12.76 2.36
N ASP A 140 10.72 12.18 2.93
CA ASP A 140 11.19 10.84 2.57
C ASP A 140 10.16 9.76 2.94
N GLY A 141 9.38 9.99 4.01
CA GLY A 141 8.32 9.11 4.46
C GLY A 141 7.17 9.02 3.45
N ILE A 142 6.67 10.16 2.97
CA ILE A 142 5.66 10.21 1.90
C ILE A 142 6.17 9.50 0.64
N CYS A 143 7.41 9.79 0.22
CA CYS A 143 8.01 9.16 -0.95
C CYS A 143 8.05 7.63 -0.83
N SER A 144 8.49 7.14 0.32
CA SER A 144 8.62 5.71 0.59
C SER A 144 7.26 5.00 0.54
N LYS A 145 6.22 5.61 1.09
CA LYS A 145 4.88 5.03 1.06
C LYS A 145 4.22 5.10 -0.32
N LEU A 146 4.41 6.19 -1.06
CA LEU A 146 3.93 6.31 -2.45
C LEU A 146 4.59 5.26 -3.35
N ALA A 147 5.90 5.04 -3.19
CA ALA A 147 6.60 3.98 -3.90
C ALA A 147 6.11 2.59 -3.47
N LEU A 148 6.04 2.30 -2.16
CA LEU A 148 5.56 1.00 -1.67
C LEU A 148 4.14 0.67 -2.16
N THR A 149 3.23 1.65 -2.18
CA THR A 149 1.84 1.46 -2.66
C THR A 149 1.69 1.40 -4.18
N GLY A 150 2.76 1.69 -4.94
CA GLY A 150 2.82 1.62 -6.41
C GLY A 150 2.38 2.90 -7.12
N ALA A 151 2.28 4.03 -6.42
CA ALA A 151 2.05 5.34 -7.03
C ALA A 151 3.32 5.88 -7.72
N ILE A 152 4.49 5.45 -7.26
CA ILE A 152 5.79 5.67 -7.92
C ILE A 152 6.29 4.33 -8.42
N LYS A 153 6.85 4.30 -9.63
CA LYS A 153 7.38 3.08 -10.26
C LYS A 153 8.54 2.48 -9.45
N ASP A 154 8.58 1.17 -9.38
CA ASP A 154 9.58 0.41 -8.60
C ASP A 154 11.00 0.71 -9.07
N SER A 155 11.20 0.83 -10.39
CA SER A 155 12.49 1.15 -11.01
C SER A 155 13.10 2.50 -10.60
N VAL A 156 12.33 3.42 -9.99
CA VAL A 156 12.85 4.69 -9.45
C VAL A 156 13.67 4.44 -8.18
N VAL A 157 13.30 3.41 -7.43
CA VAL A 157 13.85 3.11 -6.10
C VAL A 157 14.71 1.84 -6.12
N GLY A 158 14.30 0.86 -6.93
CA GLY A 158 14.77 -0.52 -6.92
C GLY A 158 13.81 -1.44 -6.15
N GLU A 159 13.49 -2.57 -6.76
CA GLU A 159 12.55 -3.57 -6.22
C GLU A 159 13.05 -4.12 -4.88
N ILE A 160 14.36 -4.40 -4.78
CA ILE A 160 14.99 -4.93 -3.56
C ILE A 160 14.80 -3.94 -2.41
N GLN A 161 15.17 -2.67 -2.59
CA GLN A 161 15.07 -1.65 -1.54
C GLN A 161 13.61 -1.42 -1.11
N LEU A 162 12.65 -1.47 -2.04
CA LEU A 162 11.23 -1.39 -1.71
C LEU A 162 10.73 -2.62 -0.95
N ALA A 163 11.22 -3.81 -1.29
CA ALA A 163 10.89 -5.04 -0.56
C ALA A 163 11.50 -5.05 0.85
N GLU A 164 12.75 -4.60 1.03
CA GLU A 164 13.36 -4.39 2.35
C GLU A 164 12.52 -3.42 3.20
N TYR A 165 12.07 -2.32 2.59
CA TYR A 165 11.18 -1.38 3.27
C TYR A 165 9.85 -2.02 3.66
N PHE A 166 9.22 -2.80 2.77
CA PHE A 166 8.00 -3.54 3.10
C PHE A 166 8.22 -4.53 4.26
N LEU A 167 9.30 -5.31 4.26
CA LEU A 167 9.63 -6.26 5.32
C LEU A 167 9.86 -5.55 6.67
N SER A 168 10.50 -4.37 6.64
CA SER A 168 10.62 -3.54 7.84
C SER A 168 9.26 -3.08 8.38
N VAL A 169 8.33 -2.67 7.51
CA VAL A 169 6.96 -2.31 7.87
C VAL A 169 6.21 -3.53 8.41
N LEU A 170 6.35 -4.68 7.78
CA LEU A 170 5.73 -5.94 8.19
C LEU A 170 6.11 -6.27 9.63
N SER A 171 7.42 -6.34 9.90
CA SER A 171 7.99 -6.69 11.20
C SER A 171 7.58 -5.69 12.30
N LEU A 172 7.44 -4.39 11.98
CA LEU A 172 7.06 -3.35 12.94
C LEU A 172 5.54 -3.23 13.14
N SER A 173 4.71 -3.63 12.18
CA SER A 173 3.26 -3.33 12.17
C SER A 173 2.38 -4.33 12.95
N ASN A 174 2.96 -5.39 13.52
CA ASN A 174 2.25 -6.51 14.16
C ASN A 174 1.19 -7.20 13.27
N GLU A 175 1.01 -6.79 12.02
CA GLU A 175 0.01 -7.36 11.10
C GLU A 175 0.29 -8.84 10.81
N TYR A 176 1.57 -9.22 10.73
CA TYR A 176 2.01 -10.60 10.55
C TYR A 176 1.53 -11.53 11.68
N LYS A 177 1.30 -11.02 12.90
CA LYS A 177 0.87 -11.85 14.04
C LYS A 177 -0.49 -12.52 13.81
N LYS A 178 -1.33 -11.91 12.97
CA LYS A 178 -2.62 -12.48 12.55
C LYS A 178 -2.45 -13.76 11.72
N TRP A 179 -1.26 -14.04 11.20
CA TRP A 179 -0.98 -15.25 10.43
C TRP A 179 -0.80 -16.49 11.31
N GLY A 180 -0.37 -16.32 12.57
CA GLY A 180 -0.21 -17.43 13.51
C GLY A 180 -1.53 -18.08 13.92
N THR A 181 -2.67 -17.41 13.72
CA THR A 181 -4.01 -17.93 14.01
C THR A 181 -4.70 -18.55 12.80
N LEU A 182 -4.04 -18.62 11.64
CA LEU A 182 -4.63 -19.16 10.41
C LEU A 182 -4.74 -20.69 10.47
N PRO A 183 -5.88 -21.28 10.05
CA PRO A 183 -6.03 -22.73 9.96
C PRO A 183 -4.95 -23.34 9.05
N GLY A 184 -4.21 -24.35 9.55
CA GLY A 184 -3.09 -24.97 8.85
C GLY A 184 -1.71 -24.74 9.49
N PHE A 185 -1.62 -23.86 10.49
CA PHE A 185 -0.40 -23.68 11.29
C PHE A 185 -0.10 -24.92 12.16
N GLU A 186 -1.13 -25.55 12.75
CA GLU A 186 -0.97 -26.71 13.66
C GLU A 186 -0.80 -28.07 12.94
N THR A 187 -1.18 -28.22 11.67
CA THR A 187 -1.39 -29.55 11.07
C THR A 187 -0.26 -30.06 10.15
N ARG A 188 1.01 -29.91 10.53
CA ARG A 188 2.10 -30.58 9.77
C ARG A 188 3.20 -31.25 10.59
N GLN A 189 3.08 -31.28 11.91
CA GLN A 189 3.93 -32.14 12.76
C GLN A 189 3.41 -33.59 12.85
N LEU A 190 2.24 -33.92 12.29
CA LEU A 190 1.62 -35.25 12.40
C LEU A 190 1.33 -35.95 11.06
N LEU A 191 1.79 -35.41 9.92
CA LEU A 191 1.63 -36.07 8.62
C LEU A 191 2.99 -36.37 8.00
N SER A 192 3.76 -37.20 8.69
CA SER A 192 4.91 -37.93 8.14
C SER A 192 4.62 -39.43 8.00
N ASN A 193 3.36 -39.87 8.10
CA ASN A 193 2.98 -41.22 7.73
C ASN A 193 1.53 -41.27 7.23
N GLU A 194 1.36 -42.03 6.15
CA GLU A 194 0.11 -42.52 5.55
C GLU A 194 -0.52 -41.70 4.41
N GLY A 195 -0.36 -42.25 3.19
CA GLY A 195 -1.51 -42.73 2.42
C GLY A 195 -2.35 -41.68 1.68
N ILE A 196 -2.09 -41.55 0.38
CA ILE A 196 -2.97 -40.88 -0.59
C ILE A 196 -4.38 -41.50 -0.52
N SER A 197 -5.40 -40.69 -0.20
CA SER A 197 -6.78 -40.95 -0.62
C SER A 197 -7.59 -39.65 -0.74
N ASN A 198 -8.27 -39.50 -1.88
CA ASN A 198 -9.24 -38.43 -2.18
C ASN A 198 -10.45 -38.53 -1.24
N PRO A 199 -11.14 -37.40 -0.95
CA PRO A 199 -12.51 -37.31 -1.48
C PRO A 199 -12.98 -35.92 -1.91
N ASP A 200 -13.95 -35.99 -2.81
CA ASP A 200 -14.79 -34.97 -3.42
C ASP A 200 -16.03 -34.70 -2.53
N ASN A 201 -16.33 -33.44 -2.16
CA ASN A 201 -17.67 -32.78 -2.27
C ASN A 201 -17.80 -31.44 -1.50
N ARG A 202 -17.98 -30.38 -2.29
CA ARG A 202 -18.74 -29.12 -2.18
C ARG A 202 -19.48 -28.77 -0.86
N GLN A 203 -19.08 -27.63 -0.26
CA GLN A 203 -20.01 -26.56 0.14
C GLN A 203 -19.41 -25.17 -0.21
N LYS A 204 -20.08 -24.46 -1.13
CA LYS A 204 -19.68 -23.17 -1.71
C LYS A 204 -19.94 -22.02 -0.72
N ARG A 205 -18.88 -21.34 -0.29
CA ARG A 205 -18.92 -19.91 0.03
C ARG A 205 -17.98 -19.22 -0.96
N GLN A 206 -18.58 -18.58 -1.95
CA GLN A 206 -17.91 -18.07 -3.14
C GLN A 206 -17.43 -16.64 -2.90
N TYR A 207 -16.12 -16.46 -2.72
CA TYR A 207 -15.44 -15.19 -2.94
C TYR A 207 -14.73 -15.26 -4.31
N PRO A 208 -15.07 -14.39 -5.27
CA PRO A 208 -14.57 -14.50 -6.63
C PRO A 208 -13.28 -13.68 -6.83
N THR A 209 -12.11 -14.32 -6.71
CA THR A 209 -10.88 -14.01 -7.50
C THR A 209 -9.78 -15.06 -7.30
N ASP A 210 -9.47 -15.80 -8.38
CA ASP A 210 -8.23 -16.55 -8.69
C ASP A 210 -7.74 -17.67 -7.74
N HIS A 211 -8.10 -18.91 -8.10
CA HIS A 211 -7.93 -20.14 -7.31
C HIS A 211 -6.57 -20.83 -7.51
N THR A 212 -5.57 -20.13 -8.05
CA THR A 212 -4.34 -20.77 -8.54
C THR A 212 -3.09 -20.54 -7.66
N GLN A 213 -3.15 -19.82 -6.52
CA GLN A 213 -1.95 -19.50 -5.72
C GLN A 213 -2.15 -19.37 -4.19
N ASP A 214 -3.19 -19.96 -3.58
CA ASP A 214 -3.36 -19.87 -2.10
C ASP A 214 -2.24 -20.58 -1.33
N PHE A 215 -1.65 -21.64 -1.89
CA PHE A 215 -0.58 -22.38 -1.22
C PHE A 215 0.72 -21.57 -1.10
N ILE A 216 1.13 -20.85 -2.16
CA ILE A 216 2.34 -20.00 -2.11
C ILE A 216 2.12 -18.87 -1.13
N VAL A 217 0.96 -18.21 -1.17
CA VAL A 217 0.64 -17.12 -0.23
C VAL A 217 0.68 -17.61 1.21
N ASN A 218 0.08 -18.77 1.50
CA ASN A 218 0.10 -19.35 2.84
C ASN A 218 1.52 -19.75 3.28
N ASN A 219 2.33 -20.31 2.38
CA ASN A 219 3.73 -20.62 2.66
C ASN A 219 4.54 -19.34 2.94
N VAL A 220 4.38 -18.28 2.14
CA VAL A 220 5.04 -16.98 2.36
C VAL A 220 4.66 -16.43 3.73
N ARG A 221 3.36 -16.35 4.05
CA ARG A 221 2.87 -15.87 5.35
C ARG A 221 3.42 -16.68 6.51
N ARG A 222 3.39 -18.02 6.40
CA ARG A 222 3.90 -18.93 7.43
C ARG A 222 5.38 -18.74 7.65
N THR A 223 6.16 -18.80 6.59
CA THR A 223 7.61 -18.75 6.68
C THR A 223 8.09 -17.37 7.16
N LEU A 224 7.48 -16.27 6.71
CA LEU A 224 7.76 -14.94 7.28
C LEU A 224 7.36 -14.84 8.75
N PHE A 225 6.19 -15.36 9.15
CA PHE A 225 5.77 -15.40 10.55
C PHE A 225 6.77 -16.17 11.42
N ASP A 226 7.20 -17.35 10.98
CA ASP A 226 8.13 -18.21 11.70
C ASP A 226 9.50 -17.52 11.82
N THR A 227 10.01 -16.91 10.74
CA THR A 227 11.27 -16.16 10.74
C THR A 227 11.23 -14.98 11.72
N VAL A 228 10.19 -14.14 11.67
CA VAL A 228 10.06 -12.98 12.57
C VAL A 228 9.85 -13.41 14.02
N SER A 229 9.06 -14.47 14.25
CA SER A 229 8.76 -14.96 15.61
C SER A 229 9.94 -15.67 16.28
N SER A 230 10.80 -16.32 15.49
CA SER A 230 11.99 -17.02 15.98
C SER A 230 13.24 -16.15 16.07
N PHE A 231 13.18 -14.91 15.58
CA PHE A 231 14.33 -14.02 15.50
C PHE A 231 14.83 -13.56 16.88
N SER A 232 16.06 -13.95 17.23
CA SER A 232 16.72 -13.57 18.48
C SER A 232 17.49 -12.24 18.35
N GLY A 233 16.79 -11.13 18.13
CA GLY A 233 17.41 -9.80 18.01
C GLY A 233 16.43 -8.64 18.22
N CYS A 234 16.95 -7.43 18.39
CA CYS A 234 16.14 -6.24 18.62
C CYS A 234 15.78 -5.56 17.28
N ILE A 235 14.53 -5.68 16.85
CA ILE A 235 14.01 -5.12 15.58
C ILE A 235 14.17 -3.58 15.54
N GLU A 236 14.28 -2.91 16.69
CA GLU A 236 14.53 -1.46 16.73
C GLU A 236 15.97 -1.07 16.40
N ASN A 237 16.92 -2.01 16.58
CA ASN A 237 18.33 -1.88 16.25
C ASN A 237 18.55 -2.13 14.76
N GLY A 238 19.33 -1.26 14.12
CA GLY A 238 19.48 -1.32 12.68
C GLY A 238 20.26 -2.50 12.11
N LYS A 239 21.24 -3.02 12.86
CA LYS A 239 22.00 -4.20 12.43
C LYS A 239 21.16 -5.47 12.56
N ASP A 240 20.39 -5.56 13.64
CA ASP A 240 19.48 -6.69 13.85
C ASP A 240 18.33 -6.67 12.83
N LEU A 241 17.75 -5.51 12.53
CA LEU A 241 16.72 -5.41 11.49
C LEU A 241 17.25 -5.81 10.11
N ALA A 242 18.46 -5.38 9.75
CA ALA A 242 19.09 -5.79 8.49
C ALA A 242 19.30 -7.32 8.43
N ARG A 243 19.78 -7.92 9.52
CA ARG A 243 19.95 -9.39 9.63
C ARG A 243 18.61 -10.12 9.51
N LEU A 244 17.54 -9.58 10.09
CA LEU A 244 16.20 -10.15 9.95
C LEU A 244 15.73 -10.11 8.49
N ILE A 245 15.85 -8.96 7.83
CA ILE A 245 15.44 -8.79 6.42
C ILE A 245 16.20 -9.74 5.50
N GLU A 246 17.50 -9.92 5.72
CA GLU A 246 18.33 -10.89 4.97
C GLU A 246 17.83 -12.32 5.16
N GLN A 247 17.52 -12.73 6.41
CA GLN A 247 16.91 -14.03 6.69
C GLN A 247 15.52 -14.19 6.03
N GLU A 248 14.72 -13.12 5.99
CA GLU A 248 13.42 -13.10 5.31
C GLU A 248 13.58 -13.29 3.78
N PHE A 249 14.59 -12.67 3.15
CA PHE A 249 14.87 -12.91 1.72
C PHE A 249 15.30 -14.35 1.44
N GLU A 250 16.19 -14.91 2.25
CA GLU A 250 16.66 -16.29 2.11
C GLU A 250 15.51 -17.30 2.14
N VAL A 251 14.54 -17.09 3.03
CA VAL A 251 13.38 -17.97 3.10
C VAL A 251 12.39 -17.71 1.95
N LEU A 252 12.25 -16.46 1.48
CA LEU A 252 11.41 -16.13 0.33
C LEU A 252 11.93 -16.76 -0.97
N LEU A 253 13.25 -16.81 -1.17
CA LEU A 253 13.85 -17.50 -2.32
C LEU A 253 13.44 -18.98 -2.38
N LYS A 254 13.46 -19.66 -1.23
CA LYS A 254 13.04 -21.05 -1.10
C LYS A 254 11.55 -21.23 -1.38
N VAL A 255 10.70 -20.38 -0.80
CA VAL A 255 9.24 -20.46 -0.97
C VAL A 255 8.81 -20.17 -2.41
N PHE A 256 9.49 -19.25 -3.10
CA PHE A 256 9.19 -18.92 -4.49
C PHE A 256 9.84 -19.88 -5.50
N HIS A 257 10.61 -20.87 -5.05
CA HIS A 257 11.34 -21.82 -5.89
C HIS A 257 12.20 -21.12 -6.95
N LEU A 258 12.90 -20.04 -6.55
CA LEU A 258 13.74 -19.27 -7.46
C LEU A 258 15.13 -19.92 -7.60
N PRO A 259 15.68 -20.02 -8.82
CA PRO A 259 17.00 -20.57 -9.03
C PRO A 259 18.06 -19.67 -8.40
N LEU A 260 19.09 -20.28 -7.81
CA LEU A 260 20.26 -19.58 -7.28
C LEU A 260 21.19 -19.23 -8.46
N GLU A 261 20.85 -18.16 -9.18
CA GLU A 261 21.73 -17.55 -10.19
C GLU A 261 22.67 -16.56 -9.50
N SER A 262 22.75 -15.30 -9.96
CA SER A 262 23.33 -14.24 -9.12
C SER A 262 22.38 -13.90 -7.97
N GLU A 263 22.96 -13.60 -6.81
CA GLU A 263 22.23 -13.23 -5.59
C GLU A 263 21.30 -12.03 -5.85
N GLU A 264 21.82 -11.00 -6.53
CA GLU A 264 21.08 -9.79 -6.89
C GLU A 264 19.88 -10.06 -7.81
N SER A 265 20.03 -10.92 -8.85
CA SER A 265 18.92 -11.28 -9.75
C SER A 265 17.83 -12.05 -9.02
N SER A 266 18.24 -12.99 -8.16
CA SER A 266 17.33 -13.85 -7.39
C SER A 266 16.53 -13.00 -6.40
N TYR A 267 17.20 -12.09 -5.69
CA TYR A 267 16.57 -11.16 -4.74
C TYR A 267 15.62 -10.20 -5.45
N CYS A 268 15.98 -9.67 -6.62
CA CYS A 268 15.09 -8.81 -7.42
C CYS A 268 13.79 -9.53 -7.81
N ARG A 269 13.87 -10.80 -8.23
CA ARG A 269 12.69 -11.62 -8.56
C ARG A 269 11.83 -11.91 -7.32
N ALA A 270 12.45 -12.20 -6.18
CA ALA A 270 11.75 -12.40 -4.92
C ALA A 270 11.04 -11.11 -4.46
N ALA A 271 11.74 -9.97 -4.52
CA ALA A 271 11.22 -8.65 -4.21
C ALA A 271 10.00 -8.30 -5.07
N THR A 272 10.09 -8.50 -6.38
CA THR A 272 8.97 -8.29 -7.32
C THR A 272 7.75 -9.12 -6.93
N LYS A 273 7.94 -10.41 -6.63
CA LYS A 273 6.84 -11.30 -6.19
C LYS A 273 6.25 -10.84 -4.86
N LEU A 274 7.08 -10.50 -3.88
CA LEU A 274 6.66 -10.04 -2.56
C LEU A 274 5.84 -8.73 -2.65
N LEU A 275 6.33 -7.74 -3.38
CA LEU A 275 5.66 -6.46 -3.60
C LEU A 275 4.29 -6.66 -4.28
N ASN A 276 4.19 -7.56 -5.26
CA ASN A 276 2.92 -7.92 -5.87
C ASN A 276 1.94 -8.54 -4.88
N LEU A 277 2.39 -9.46 -4.03
CA LEU A 277 1.54 -10.05 -2.98
C LEU A 277 1.07 -8.99 -1.97
N TYR A 278 1.94 -8.05 -1.59
CA TYR A 278 1.55 -6.91 -0.74
C TYR A 278 0.52 -6.00 -1.43
N ARG A 279 0.78 -5.55 -2.65
CA ARG A 279 -0.08 -4.59 -3.37
C ARG A 279 -1.43 -5.17 -3.77
N THR A 280 -1.55 -6.49 -3.85
CA THR A 280 -2.81 -7.20 -4.09
C THR A 280 -3.54 -7.60 -2.81
N GLY A 281 -3.06 -7.17 -1.63
CA GLY A 281 -3.69 -7.47 -0.34
C GLY A 281 -3.49 -8.89 0.17
N ARG A 282 -2.73 -9.72 -0.57
CA ARG A 282 -2.46 -11.12 -0.22
C ARG A 282 -1.52 -11.26 0.97
N LEU A 283 -0.82 -10.21 1.40
CA LEU A 283 -0.05 -10.19 2.65
C LEU A 283 -0.77 -9.45 3.78
N GLY A 284 -2.07 -9.25 3.69
CA GLY A 284 -2.86 -8.54 4.69
C GLY A 284 -3.15 -7.10 4.31
N HIS A 285 -3.72 -6.37 5.25
CA HIS A 285 -4.36 -5.08 5.00
C HIS A 285 -3.62 -3.98 5.77
N TYR A 286 -3.02 -3.04 5.05
CA TYR A 286 -2.12 -2.06 5.64
C TYR A 286 -2.63 -0.65 5.40
N THR A 287 -2.58 0.17 6.45
CA THR A 287 -2.69 1.63 6.34
C THR A 287 -1.42 2.20 6.96
N LEU A 288 -0.55 2.79 6.13
CA LEU A 288 0.80 3.20 6.48
C LEU A 288 0.87 4.60 7.09
N ASP A 289 -0.12 5.44 6.82
CA ASP A 289 -0.23 6.73 7.49
C ASP A 289 -0.74 6.56 8.91
N SER A 290 -0.11 7.29 9.83
CA SER A 290 -0.60 7.48 11.19
C SER A 290 -1.39 8.77 11.27
N LEU A 291 -2.38 8.79 12.14
CA LEU A 291 -3.10 10.03 12.46
C LEU A 291 -2.12 11.07 13.02
N PRO A 292 -2.28 12.35 12.68
CA PRO A 292 -1.48 13.42 13.25
C PRO A 292 -1.61 13.45 14.78
N SER A 293 -0.48 13.50 15.50
CA SER A 293 -0.43 13.47 16.97
C SER A 293 -0.99 14.73 17.64
N ASN A 294 -1.08 15.83 16.88
CA ASN A 294 -1.73 17.07 17.29
C ASN A 294 -3.07 17.15 16.55
N GLY A 295 -4.14 17.51 17.27
CA GLY A 295 -5.47 17.79 16.71
C GLY A 295 -5.47 18.84 15.58
N PRO A 296 -6.66 19.20 15.07
CA PRO A 296 -6.92 19.63 13.69
C PRO A 296 -5.87 20.61 13.14
N ALA A 297 -4.97 20.09 12.31
CA ALA A 297 -4.12 20.94 11.47
C ALA A 297 -3.91 20.29 10.09
N LEU A 298 -5.03 19.90 9.45
CA LEU A 298 -5.16 20.40 8.08
C LEU A 298 -5.31 21.91 8.25
N SER A 299 -4.33 22.66 7.73
CA SER A 299 -4.33 24.13 7.71
C SER A 299 -5.74 24.71 7.51
N PRO A 300 -6.12 25.84 8.15
CA PRO A 300 -7.49 26.38 8.19
C PRO A 300 -8.00 26.95 6.84
N LEU A 301 -7.70 26.29 5.73
CA LEU A 301 -8.10 26.63 4.36
C LEU A 301 -8.96 25.50 3.76
N LEU A 302 -9.85 24.95 4.59
CA LEU A 302 -11.03 24.17 4.19
C LEU A 302 -12.28 24.96 4.60
#